data_AF-X8DWV6-F1
#
_entry.id   AF-X8DWV6-F1
#
_cell.length_a   1.000
_cell.length_b   1.000
_cell.length_c   1.000
_cell.angle_alpha   90.00
_cell.angle_beta   90.00
_cell.angle_gamma   90.00
#
_symmetry.space_group_name_H-M   'P 1'
#
loop_
_entity.id
_entity.type
_entity.pdbx_description
1 polymer ?
#
loop_
_entity_poly.entity_id
_entity_poly.type
_entity_poly.pdbx_seq_one_letter_code
_entity_poly.pdbx_strand_id
1 'polypeptide(L)'
;MNLTFLPFFAKAAVEALKTHPNVNASYNEESKEITYFDAEHLGIAVDTDQGLLSPVIHNAGDLSLAGLARAIADIAARARSGNLKPDELAGGTFTITNIGSQGALFDTPILVPPQAAMLGTGAIVKRPRVIRDDAGNESIGIRSVCYLPLTYDHRLIDGADAGRFLTTIKHRLEEGAFEADLGL
;
A
#
# COMPACT_ATOMS: atom_id res chain seq x y z
N MET A 1 15.46 0.13 -15.80
CA MET A 1 14.36 -0.16 -14.85
C MET A 1 13.41 1.03 -14.90
N ASN A 2 12.19 0.87 -15.40
CA ASN A 2 11.18 1.95 -15.34
C ASN A 2 10.62 1.96 -13.93
N LEU A 3 10.98 2.97 -13.14
CA LEU A 3 10.46 3.14 -11.78
C LEU A 3 9.01 3.63 -11.89
N THR A 4 8.05 2.80 -11.44
CA THR A 4 6.65 3.20 -11.31
C THR A 4 6.43 3.86 -9.94
N PHE A 5 5.23 4.37 -9.67
CA PHE A 5 4.90 4.94 -8.36
C PHE A 5 4.61 3.89 -7.28
N LEU A 6 4.31 2.64 -7.66
CA LEU A 6 3.93 1.56 -6.73
C LEU A 6 4.95 1.28 -5.62
N PRO A 7 6.28 1.24 -5.88
CA PRO A 7 7.28 1.08 -4.83
C PRO A 7 7.25 2.17 -3.77
N PHE A 8 6.91 3.41 -4.13
CA PHE A 8 6.79 4.51 -3.17
C PHE A 8 5.56 4.34 -2.26
N PHE A 9 4.42 3.93 -2.84
CA PHE A 9 3.23 3.57 -2.05
C PHE A 9 3.52 2.39 -1.11
N ALA A 10 4.19 1.35 -1.61
CA ALA A 10 4.61 0.21 -0.80
C ALA A 10 5.53 0.64 0.35
N LYS A 11 6.54 1.46 0.08
CA LYS A 11 7.47 1.98 1.09
C LYS A 11 6.75 2.77 2.18
N ALA A 12 5.89 3.72 1.79
CA ALA A 12 5.11 4.51 2.74
C ALA A 12 4.14 3.64 3.56
N ALA A 13 3.52 2.62 2.95
CA ALA A 13 2.63 1.70 3.65
C ALA A 13 3.36 0.84 4.68
N VAL A 14 4.49 0.21 4.32
CA VAL A 14 5.22 -0.64 5.28
C VAL A 14 5.85 0.16 6.42
N GLU A 15 6.28 1.40 6.17
CA GLU A 15 6.72 2.31 7.24
C GLU A 15 5.57 2.73 8.16
N ALA A 16 4.39 3.00 7.59
CA ALA A 16 3.21 3.31 8.38
C ALA A 16 2.79 2.10 9.23
N LEU A 17 2.81 0.87 8.71
CA LEU A 17 2.43 -0.34 9.46
C LEU A 17 3.26 -0.50 10.74
N LYS A 18 4.56 -0.18 10.71
CA LYS A 18 5.44 -0.20 11.91
C LYS A 18 5.00 0.75 13.02
N THR A 19 4.33 1.85 12.66
CA THR A 19 3.83 2.87 13.60
C THR A 19 2.35 2.69 13.95
N HIS A 20 1.63 1.86 13.20
CA HIS A 20 0.21 1.55 13.37
C HIS A 20 0.01 0.02 13.42
N PRO A 21 0.49 -0.68 14.48
CA PRO A 21 0.56 -2.14 14.53
C PRO A 21 -0.81 -2.84 14.51
N ASN A 22 -1.88 -2.16 14.93
CA ASN A 22 -3.26 -2.63 14.81
C ASN A 22 -3.73 -2.79 13.35
N VAL A 23 -3.13 -2.05 12.41
CA VAL A 23 -3.40 -2.22 10.97
C VAL A 23 -2.65 -3.45 10.42
N ASN A 24 -1.49 -3.78 11.01
CA ASN A 24 -0.72 -4.99 10.73
C ASN A 24 -1.09 -6.13 11.68
N ALA A 25 -2.38 -6.44 11.76
CA ALA A 25 -2.91 -7.48 12.64
C ALA A 25 -4.01 -8.29 11.95
N SER A 26 -4.47 -9.34 12.64
CA SER A 26 -5.62 -10.14 12.22
C SER A 26 -6.55 -10.40 13.40
N TYR A 27 -7.84 -10.58 13.11
CA TYR A 27 -8.83 -10.96 14.09
C TYR A 27 -9.38 -12.35 13.77
N ASN A 28 -9.28 -13.26 14.73
CA ASN A 28 -9.86 -14.59 14.61
C ASN A 28 -11.26 -14.60 15.24
N GLU A 29 -12.28 -14.85 14.41
CA GLU A 29 -13.67 -14.76 14.86
C GLU A 29 -14.10 -15.90 15.79
N GLU A 30 -13.47 -17.07 15.71
CA GLU A 30 -13.80 -18.23 16.53
C GLU A 30 -13.22 -18.10 17.94
N SER A 31 -11.93 -17.83 18.05
CA SER A 31 -11.22 -17.66 19.33
C SER A 31 -11.42 -16.28 19.96
N LYS A 32 -11.89 -15.29 19.19
CA LYS A 32 -11.96 -13.87 19.57
C LYS A 32 -10.59 -13.24 19.87
N GLU A 33 -9.52 -13.85 19.38
CA GLU A 33 -8.15 -13.37 19.58
C GLU A 33 -7.72 -12.40 18.47
N ILE A 34 -6.87 -11.44 18.86
CA ILE A 34 -6.17 -10.53 17.95
C ILE A 34 -4.72 -10.97 17.88
N THR A 35 -4.21 -11.22 16.67
CA THR A 35 -2.80 -11.49 16.43
C THR A 35 -2.16 -10.26 15.80
N TYR A 36 -1.17 -9.69 16.48
CA TYR A 36 -0.30 -8.64 15.95
C TYR A 36 0.91 -9.27 15.30
N PHE A 37 1.32 -8.78 14.13
CA PHE A 37 2.48 -9.32 13.41
C PHE A 37 3.72 -8.46 13.66
N ASP A 38 4.85 -9.12 13.91
CA ASP A 38 6.15 -8.46 14.17
C ASP A 38 6.90 -8.08 12.88
N ALA A 39 6.32 -8.37 11.71
CA ALA A 39 6.87 -8.06 10.41
C ALA A 39 5.77 -7.70 9.40
N GLU A 40 6.11 -6.87 8.43
CA GLU A 40 5.22 -6.51 7.32
C GLU A 40 5.43 -7.45 6.14
N HIS A 41 4.50 -8.37 5.91
CA HIS A 41 4.47 -9.24 4.74
C HIS A 41 3.48 -8.67 3.72
N LEU A 42 4.01 -8.01 2.69
CA LEU A 42 3.21 -7.18 1.81
C LEU A 42 2.67 -7.98 0.62
N GLY A 43 1.36 -8.19 0.60
CA GLY A 43 0.64 -8.66 -0.58
C GLY A 43 0.56 -7.57 -1.65
N ILE A 44 0.78 -7.94 -2.91
CA ILE A 44 0.60 -7.05 -4.06
C ILE A 44 -0.40 -7.69 -5.01
N ALA A 45 -1.52 -7.02 -5.26
CA ALA A 45 -2.49 -7.51 -6.24
C ALA A 45 -1.91 -7.36 -7.66
N VAL A 46 -1.86 -8.46 -8.39
CA VAL A 46 -1.33 -8.57 -9.75
C VAL A 46 -2.41 -9.15 -10.66
N ASP A 47 -2.76 -8.38 -11.69
CA ASP A 47 -3.64 -8.83 -12.76
C ASP A 47 -2.89 -9.80 -13.68
N THR A 48 -3.50 -10.95 -13.96
CA THR A 48 -2.96 -12.02 -14.80
C THR A 48 -4.06 -12.55 -15.72
N ASP A 49 -3.68 -13.30 -16.76
CA ASP A 49 -4.64 -13.91 -17.68
C ASP A 49 -5.59 -14.93 -17.01
N GLN A 50 -5.22 -15.43 -15.82
CA GLN A 50 -6.04 -16.36 -15.03
C GLN A 50 -6.88 -15.65 -13.95
N GLY A 51 -6.83 -14.31 -13.90
CA GLY A 51 -7.49 -13.49 -12.90
C GLY A 51 -6.50 -12.81 -11.94
N LEU A 52 -7.03 -12.25 -10.86
CA LEU A 52 -6.25 -11.50 -9.89
C LEU A 52 -5.56 -12.43 -8.90
N LEU A 53 -4.24 -12.29 -8.75
CA LEU A 53 -3.45 -12.96 -7.73
C LEU A 53 -2.89 -11.93 -6.75
N SER A 54 -2.72 -12.31 -5.48
CA SER A 54 -2.13 -11.44 -4.45
C SER A 54 -0.87 -12.07 -3.86
N PRO A 55 0.22 -12.22 -4.64
CA PRO A 55 1.46 -12.76 -4.11
C PRO A 55 2.09 -11.83 -3.05
N VAL A 56 2.87 -12.43 -2.16
CA VAL A 56 3.36 -11.82 -0.92
C VAL A 56 4.88 -11.62 -0.99
N ILE A 57 5.31 -10.40 -0.72
CA ILE A 57 6.71 -10.06 -0.46
C ILE A 57 6.93 -10.18 1.04
N HIS A 58 7.58 -11.26 1.47
CA HIS A 58 7.88 -11.51 2.87
C HIS A 58 8.94 -10.54 3.40
N ASN A 59 8.77 -10.07 4.65
CA ASN A 59 9.65 -9.10 5.30
C ASN A 59 9.84 -7.80 4.48
N ALA A 60 8.78 -7.35 3.83
CA ALA A 60 8.80 -6.15 3.01
C ALA A 60 9.17 -4.89 3.81
N GLY A 61 8.87 -4.87 5.11
CA GLY A 61 9.24 -3.80 6.03
C GLY A 61 10.74 -3.56 6.18
N ASP A 62 11.58 -4.53 5.86
CA ASP A 62 13.04 -4.43 5.97
C ASP A 62 13.71 -4.00 4.66
N LEU A 63 12.93 -3.93 3.57
CA LEU A 63 13.45 -3.59 2.26
C LEU A 63 13.58 -2.07 2.09
N SER A 64 14.68 -1.65 1.45
CA SER A 64 14.81 -0.29 0.93
C SER A 64 13.81 -0.07 -0.22
N LEU A 65 13.62 1.18 -0.63
CA LEU A 65 12.78 1.49 -1.80
C LEU A 65 13.25 0.74 -3.05
N ALA A 66 14.56 0.68 -3.29
CA ALA A 66 15.13 -0.09 -4.40
C ALA A 66 14.89 -1.60 -4.24
N GLY A 67 14.96 -2.12 -3.01
CA GLY A 67 14.63 -3.51 -2.70
C GLY A 67 13.17 -3.83 -3.00
N LEU A 68 12.24 -2.99 -2.53
CA LEU A 68 10.80 -3.10 -2.82
C LEU A 68 10.54 -3.02 -4.32
N ALA A 69 11.16 -2.08 -5.04
CA ALA A 69 10.96 -1.93 -6.48
C ALA A 69 11.39 -3.18 -7.25
N ARG A 70 12.50 -3.82 -6.86
CA ARG A 70 12.96 -5.09 -7.46
C ARG A 70 12.03 -6.24 -7.11
N ALA A 71 11.65 -6.37 -5.83
CA ALA A 71 10.79 -7.44 -5.35
C ALA A 71 9.39 -7.38 -5.99
N ILE A 72 8.79 -6.19 -6.09
CA ILE A 72 7.50 -5.96 -6.76
C ILE A 72 7.59 -6.32 -8.25
N ALA A 73 8.65 -5.89 -8.94
CA ALA A 73 8.82 -6.19 -10.35
C ALA A 73 8.98 -7.70 -10.61
N ASP A 74 9.80 -8.36 -9.79
CA ASP A 74 10.05 -9.80 -9.87
C ASP A 74 8.77 -10.61 -9.60
N ILE A 75 8.11 -10.37 -8.46
CA ILE A 75 6.94 -11.13 -8.06
C ILE A 75 5.77 -10.95 -9.03
N ALA A 76 5.61 -9.73 -9.57
CA ALA A 76 4.58 -9.46 -10.58
C ALA A 76 4.90 -10.14 -11.93
N ALA A 77 6.17 -10.21 -12.33
CA ALA A 77 6.57 -10.95 -13.53
C ALA A 77 6.30 -12.45 -13.37
N ARG A 78 6.65 -13.02 -12.20
CA ARG A 78 6.42 -14.44 -11.90
C ARG A 78 4.95 -14.78 -11.73
N ALA A 79 4.13 -13.88 -11.18
CA ALA A 79 2.68 -14.02 -11.16
C ALA A 79 2.11 -14.15 -12.58
N ARG A 80 2.47 -13.24 -13.48
CA ARG A 80 2.00 -13.26 -14.88
C ARG A 80 2.51 -14.48 -15.66
N SER A 81 3.71 -14.98 -15.36
CA SER A 81 4.28 -16.15 -16.03
C SER A 81 3.89 -17.48 -15.38
N GLY A 82 3.08 -17.49 -14.32
CA GLY A 82 2.71 -18.70 -13.58
C GLY A 82 3.86 -19.38 -12.82
N ASN A 83 4.92 -18.63 -12.49
CA ASN A 83 6.14 -19.12 -11.81
C ASN A 83 6.22 -18.68 -10.35
N LEU A 84 5.08 -18.47 -9.70
CA LEU A 84 5.02 -18.24 -8.25
C LEU A 84 5.24 -19.55 -7.51
N LYS A 85 5.91 -19.46 -6.38
CA LYS A 85 6.03 -20.57 -5.44
C LYS A 85 4.82 -20.59 -4.50
N PRO A 86 4.42 -21.75 -3.96
CA PRO A 86 3.26 -21.84 -3.06
C PRO A 86 3.34 -20.95 -1.82
N ASP A 87 4.53 -20.77 -1.25
CA ASP A 87 4.79 -19.93 -0.07
C ASP A 87 4.64 -18.43 -0.33
N GLU A 88 4.65 -18.02 -1.60
CA GLU A 88 4.47 -16.63 -2.01
C GLU A 88 2.99 -16.27 -2.19
N LEU A 89 2.06 -17.22 -1.99
CA LEU A 89 0.62 -16.98 -2.05
C LEU A 89 -0.04 -16.93 -0.66
N ALA A 90 0.75 -17.02 0.41
CA ALA A 90 0.28 -17.09 1.79
C ALA A 90 1.12 -16.21 2.73
N GLY A 91 0.61 -15.98 3.93
CA GLY A 91 1.32 -15.27 5.00
C GLY A 91 1.40 -13.75 4.85
N GLY A 92 0.65 -13.16 3.91
CA GLY A 92 0.54 -11.71 3.81
C GLY A 92 -0.21 -11.11 5.00
N THR A 93 0.27 -10.00 5.53
CA THR A 93 -0.32 -9.29 6.68
C THR A 93 -1.05 -8.01 6.27
N PHE A 94 -0.70 -7.45 5.12
CA PHE A 94 -1.33 -6.29 4.52
C PHE A 94 -1.22 -6.38 2.99
N THR A 95 -2.22 -5.86 2.26
CA THR A 95 -2.22 -5.90 0.79
C THR A 95 -2.37 -4.52 0.17
N ILE A 96 -1.64 -4.29 -0.93
CA ILE A 96 -1.85 -3.15 -1.82
C ILE A 96 -2.47 -3.64 -3.14
N THR A 97 -3.50 -2.95 -3.62
CA THR A 97 -4.03 -3.09 -4.98
C THR A 97 -3.88 -1.80 -5.77
N ASN A 98 -3.38 -1.90 -7.01
CA ASN A 98 -3.13 -0.74 -7.87
C ASN A 98 -4.06 -0.69 -9.08
N ILE A 99 -5.32 -0.35 -8.82
CA ILE A 99 -6.31 -0.08 -9.86
C ILE A 99 -6.00 1.16 -10.69
N GLY A 100 -5.15 2.06 -10.19
CA GLY A 100 -4.69 3.24 -10.91
C GLY A 100 -3.93 2.91 -12.20
N SER A 101 -3.34 1.72 -12.28
CA SER A 101 -2.73 1.19 -13.52
C SER A 101 -3.73 1.05 -14.68
N GLN A 102 -5.02 0.89 -14.37
CA GLN A 102 -6.14 0.81 -15.33
C GLN A 102 -6.89 2.15 -15.47
N GLY A 103 -6.40 3.23 -14.86
CA GLY A 103 -7.00 4.56 -14.96
C GLY A 103 -8.16 4.85 -14.00
N ALA A 104 -8.55 3.89 -13.15
CA ALA A 104 -9.59 4.10 -12.15
C ALA A 104 -9.12 5.06 -11.05
N LEU A 105 -9.98 6.00 -10.64
CA LEU A 105 -9.64 7.00 -9.63
C LEU A 105 -9.64 6.43 -8.21
N PHE A 106 -10.60 5.56 -7.91
CA PHE A 106 -10.75 4.85 -6.64
C PHE A 106 -11.71 3.67 -6.84
N ASP A 107 -11.61 2.68 -5.98
CA ASP A 107 -12.53 1.56 -5.83
C ASP A 107 -12.75 1.29 -4.33
N THR A 108 -13.48 0.23 -4.01
CA THR A 108 -13.61 -0.29 -2.65
C THR A 108 -12.94 -1.65 -2.60
N PRO A 109 -11.64 -1.73 -2.26
CA PRO A 109 -10.94 -3.01 -2.17
C PRO A 109 -11.67 -3.96 -1.22
N ILE A 110 -11.67 -5.26 -1.53
CA ILE A 110 -12.21 -6.28 -0.64
C ILE A 110 -11.05 -6.90 0.12
N LEU A 111 -11.18 -7.02 1.45
CA LEU A 111 -10.14 -7.60 2.30
C LEU A 111 -9.76 -9.01 1.83
N VAL A 112 -8.50 -9.37 2.09
CA VAL A 112 -7.99 -10.73 1.92
C VAL A 112 -7.85 -11.34 3.32
N PRO A 113 -8.85 -12.09 3.83
CA PRO A 113 -8.74 -12.69 5.15
C PRO A 113 -7.50 -13.59 5.25
N PRO A 114 -6.80 -13.61 6.40
CA PRO A 114 -7.19 -13.00 7.68
C PRO A 114 -6.70 -11.54 7.87
N GLN A 115 -6.20 -10.87 6.83
CA GLN A 115 -5.66 -9.51 6.96
C GLN A 115 -6.73 -8.51 7.39
N ALA A 116 -6.37 -7.60 8.30
CA ALA A 116 -7.29 -6.60 8.81
C ALA A 116 -7.49 -5.39 7.90
N ALA A 117 -6.60 -5.14 6.94
CA ALA A 117 -6.69 -3.98 6.07
C ALA A 117 -6.07 -4.21 4.68
N MET A 118 -6.56 -3.41 3.71
CA MET A 118 -6.07 -3.39 2.34
C MET A 118 -6.13 -1.98 1.77
N LEU A 119 -5.05 -1.53 1.14
CA LEU A 119 -4.92 -0.21 0.54
C LEU A 119 -5.06 -0.28 -0.99
N GLY A 120 -5.98 0.51 -1.54
CA GLY A 120 -6.04 0.79 -2.97
C GLY A 120 -5.19 2.00 -3.34
N THR A 121 -4.56 1.97 -4.50
CA THR A 121 -3.91 3.14 -5.11
C THR A 121 -4.60 3.49 -6.42
N GLY A 122 -5.26 4.66 -6.44
CA GLY A 122 -5.94 5.19 -7.62
C GLY A 122 -4.99 5.76 -8.67
N ALA A 123 -5.57 6.14 -9.81
CA ALA A 123 -4.82 6.78 -10.90
C ALA A 123 -4.32 8.17 -10.48
N ILE A 124 -3.06 8.46 -10.80
CA ILE A 124 -2.45 9.77 -10.56
C ILE A 124 -2.85 10.71 -11.69
N VAL A 125 -3.67 11.71 -11.40
CA VAL A 125 -4.26 12.61 -12.40
C VAL A 125 -4.06 14.08 -12.03
N LYS A 126 -3.95 14.96 -13.04
CA LYS A 126 -3.89 16.40 -12.82
C LYS A 126 -5.27 16.93 -12.39
N ARG A 127 -5.30 17.70 -11.30
CA ARG A 127 -6.52 18.34 -10.75
C ARG A 127 -6.21 19.73 -10.19
N PRO A 128 -7.15 20.69 -10.26
CA PRO A 128 -7.04 21.95 -9.53
C PRO A 128 -7.15 21.71 -8.03
N ARG A 129 -6.28 22.35 -7.24
CA ARG A 129 -6.26 22.29 -5.78
C ARG A 129 -5.93 23.67 -5.22
N VAL A 130 -6.43 23.94 -4.02
CA VAL A 130 -5.99 25.08 -3.22
C VAL A 130 -4.59 24.78 -2.71
N ILE A 131 -3.68 25.71 -2.90
CA ILE A 131 -2.29 25.65 -2.45
C ILE A 131 -2.07 26.84 -1.54
N ARG A 132 -1.36 26.59 -0.45
CA ARG A 132 -0.94 27.62 0.49
C ARG A 132 0.56 27.89 0.31
N ASP A 133 0.94 29.15 0.23
CA ASP A 133 2.35 29.54 0.27
C ASP A 133 2.86 29.68 1.72
N ASP A 134 4.17 29.93 1.88
CA ASP A 134 4.81 30.07 3.20
C ASP A 134 4.29 31.29 3.99
N ALA A 135 3.72 32.28 3.31
CA ALA A 135 3.09 33.46 3.91
C ALA A 135 1.62 33.21 4.31
N GLY A 136 1.08 32.03 3.98
CA GLY A 136 -0.28 31.63 4.31
C GLY A 136 -1.35 32.03 3.29
N ASN A 137 -0.96 32.61 2.14
CA ASN A 137 -1.90 32.99 1.08
C ASN A 137 -2.39 31.76 0.31
N GLU A 138 -3.65 31.79 -0.12
CA GLU A 138 -4.28 30.70 -0.85
C GLU A 138 -4.40 31.03 -2.34
N SER A 139 -4.08 30.06 -3.19
CA SER A 139 -4.25 30.14 -4.64
C SER A 139 -4.69 28.82 -5.24
N ILE A 140 -5.32 28.85 -6.43
CA ILE A 140 -5.63 27.62 -7.17
C ILE A 140 -4.46 27.29 -8.08
N GLY A 141 -3.97 26.05 -7.99
CA GLY A 141 -2.98 25.53 -8.93
C GLY A 141 -3.22 24.07 -9.27
N ILE A 142 -2.54 23.60 -10.32
CA ILE A 142 -2.66 22.22 -10.79
C ILE A 142 -1.71 21.34 -9.98
N ARG A 143 -2.21 20.21 -9.46
CA ARG A 143 -1.43 19.19 -8.75
C ARG A 143 -1.70 17.80 -9.32
N SER A 144 -0.71 16.92 -9.20
CA SER A 144 -0.93 15.49 -9.37
C SER A 144 -1.63 14.97 -8.12
N VAL A 145 -2.77 14.30 -8.28
CA VAL A 145 -3.58 13.79 -7.18
C VAL A 145 -3.82 12.31 -7.35
N CYS A 146 -3.72 11.57 -6.25
CA CYS A 146 -4.09 10.17 -6.12
C CYS A 146 -5.15 10.03 -5.01
N TYR A 147 -6.06 9.08 -5.14
CA TYR A 147 -6.94 8.66 -4.04
C TYR A 147 -6.44 7.34 -3.46
N LEU A 148 -6.50 7.22 -2.13
CA LEU A 148 -6.01 6.08 -1.37
C LEU A 148 -7.16 5.46 -0.57
N PRO A 149 -8.09 4.71 -1.21
CA PRO A 149 -9.12 4.00 -0.47
C PRO A 149 -8.50 2.93 0.45
N LEU A 150 -8.91 2.90 1.72
CA LEU A 150 -8.53 1.87 2.68
C LEU A 150 -9.79 1.10 3.08
N THR A 151 -9.78 -0.20 2.88
CA THR A 151 -10.76 -1.11 3.48
C THR A 151 -10.13 -1.73 4.72
N TYR A 152 -10.89 -1.81 5.81
CA TYR A 152 -10.42 -2.34 7.08
C TYR A 152 -11.53 -3.09 7.85
N ASP A 153 -11.12 -4.06 8.66
CA ASP A 153 -12.01 -4.81 9.55
C ASP A 153 -12.33 -3.97 10.80
N HIS A 154 -13.56 -3.47 10.87
CA HIS A 154 -13.98 -2.58 11.95
C HIS A 154 -14.07 -3.25 13.33
N ARG A 155 -13.90 -4.58 13.40
CA ARG A 155 -13.76 -5.31 14.68
C ARG A 155 -12.40 -5.08 15.33
N LEU A 156 -11.38 -4.71 14.54
CA LEU A 156 -10.00 -4.52 14.97
C LEU A 156 -9.54 -3.06 14.81
N ILE A 157 -9.95 -2.39 13.74
CA ILE A 157 -9.49 -1.04 13.37
C ILE A 157 -10.67 -0.08 13.45
N ASP A 158 -10.56 0.98 14.25
CA ASP A 158 -11.57 2.03 14.27
C ASP A 158 -11.31 3.13 13.22
N GLY A 159 -12.27 4.04 13.03
CA GLY A 159 -12.13 5.12 12.05
C GLY A 159 -11.01 6.10 12.35
N ALA A 160 -10.62 6.28 13.61
CA ALA A 160 -9.52 7.15 14.00
C ALA A 160 -8.17 6.51 13.69
N ASP A 161 -8.03 5.20 13.92
CA ASP A 161 -6.87 4.39 13.52
C ASP A 161 -6.67 4.43 12.00
N ALA A 162 -7.73 4.13 11.24
CA ALA A 162 -7.71 4.19 9.79
C ALA A 162 -7.32 5.60 9.28
N GLY A 163 -7.88 6.65 9.88
CA GLY A 163 -7.58 8.04 9.54
C GLY A 163 -6.12 8.42 9.82
N ARG A 164 -5.58 8.01 10.97
CA ARG A 164 -4.16 8.24 11.34
C ARG A 164 -3.21 7.48 10.41
N PHE A 165 -3.51 6.23 10.09
CA PHE A 165 -2.72 5.41 9.16
C PHE A 165 -2.65 6.05 7.77
N LEU A 166 -3.81 6.42 7.18
CA LEU A 166 -3.87 7.10 5.89
C LEU A 166 -3.15 8.46 5.90
N THR A 167 -3.27 9.21 6.99
CA THR A 167 -2.57 10.50 7.15
C THR A 167 -1.05 10.32 7.19
N THR A 168 -0.57 9.27 7.87
CA THR A 168 0.86 8.91 7.93
C THR A 168 1.39 8.59 6.53
N ILE A 169 0.67 7.76 5.76
CA ILE A 169 1.02 7.45 4.37
C ILE A 169 1.03 8.73 3.51
N LYS A 170 -0.01 9.56 3.63
CA LYS A 170 -0.12 10.83 2.91
C LYS A 170 1.09 11.74 3.17
N HIS A 171 1.43 11.97 4.44
CA HIS A 171 2.58 12.81 4.78
C HIS A 171 3.87 12.25 4.20
N ARG A 172 4.12 10.94 4.38
CA ARG A 172 5.33 10.30 3.85
C ARG A 172 5.47 10.43 2.34
N LEU A 173 4.37 10.33 1.59
CA LEU A 173 4.37 10.48 0.13
C LEU A 173 4.54 11.94 -0.31
N GLU A 174 3.93 12.89 0.40
CA GLU A 174 3.98 14.32 0.07
C GLU A 174 5.27 15.00 0.48
N GLU A 175 5.93 14.54 1.54
CA GLU A 175 7.29 14.95 1.88
C GLU A 175 8.25 14.74 0.70
N GLY A 176 8.00 13.70 -0.11
CA GLY A 176 8.78 13.41 -1.32
C GLY A 176 10.25 13.08 -1.07
N ALA A 177 10.68 13.08 0.20
CA ALA A 177 12.05 12.90 0.64
C ALA A 177 12.45 11.42 0.58
N PHE A 178 12.64 10.91 -0.63
CA PHE A 178 13.11 9.55 -0.91
C PHE A 178 14.57 9.54 -1.39
N GLU A 179 15.26 10.67 -1.40
CA GLU A 179 16.64 10.80 -1.91
C GLU A 179 17.59 9.86 -1.18
N ALA A 180 17.47 9.79 0.15
CA ALA A 180 18.26 8.87 0.98
C ALA A 180 17.98 7.38 0.65
N ASP A 181 16.76 7.05 0.21
CA ASP A 181 16.38 5.69 -0.21
C ASP A 181 16.84 5.33 -1.63
N LEU A 182 17.18 6.34 -2.44
CA LEU A 182 17.64 6.20 -3.82
C LEU A 182 19.16 6.13 -3.94
N GLY A 183 19.90 6.39 -2.86
CA GLY A 183 21.36 6.37 -2.84
C GLY A 183 22.00 7.44 -3.74
N LEU A 184 21.32 8.58 -3.88
CA LEU A 184 21.77 9.75 -4.64
C LEU A 184 22.41 10.80 -3.72
#